data_AF-A0A1F0UDP9-F1
#
_entry.id   AF-A0A1F0UDP9-F1
#
_cell.length_a   1.000
_cell.length_b   1.000
_cell.length_c   1.000
_cell.angle_alpha   90.00
_cell.angle_beta   90.00
_cell.angle_gamma   90.00
#
_symmetry.space_group_name_H-M   'P 1'
#
loop_
_entity.id
_entity.type
_entity.pdbx_description
1 polymer ?
#
loop_
_entity_poly.entity_id
_entity_poly.type
_entity_poly.pdbx_seq_one_letter_code
_entity_poly.pdbx_strand_id
1 'polypeptide(L)'
;MDLRNKLLQHKPKVTEIEILGEKYYVRALSVGDVNRGLFGQHKLLCDIAKAQGIDLDYDDPDELGKQLGKVYDPYRLARNLALRLCDKDGNLLFDFENEDDLKALSSLDNEVSEELSRALMGGEPKNLMTDASSK
;
A
#
# COMPACT_ATOMS: atom_id res chain seq x y z
N MET A 1 -33.17 6.04 5.34
CA MET A 1 -31.85 5.95 4.68
C MET A 1 -31.90 4.76 3.74
N ASP A 2 -31.62 4.95 2.45
CA ASP A 2 -31.65 3.85 1.47
C ASP A 2 -30.42 2.93 1.61
N LEU A 3 -30.50 1.73 1.00
CA LEU A 3 -29.43 0.74 1.05
C LEU A 3 -28.10 1.28 0.51
N ARG A 4 -28.15 2.16 -0.51
CA ARG A 4 -26.97 2.82 -1.09
C ARG A 4 -26.22 3.65 -0.05
N ASN A 5 -26.92 4.51 0.67
CA ASN A 5 -26.31 5.38 1.68
C ASN A 5 -25.78 4.57 2.87
N LYS A 6 -26.47 3.49 3.26
CA LYS A 6 -25.96 2.56 4.28
C LYS A 6 -24.66 1.88 3.83
N LEU A 7 -24.56 1.45 2.58
CA LEU A 7 -23.34 0.85 2.04
C LEU A 7 -22.18 1.85 1.99
N LEU A 8 -22.43 3.08 1.52
CA LEU A 8 -21.39 4.12 1.38
C LEU A 8 -20.86 4.68 2.72
N GLN A 9 -21.50 4.36 3.84
CA GLN A 9 -21.02 4.66 5.19
C GLN A 9 -19.88 3.74 5.65
N HIS A 10 -19.69 2.58 5.01
CA HIS A 10 -18.57 1.69 5.32
C HIS A 10 -17.26 2.28 4.79
N LYS A 11 -16.65 3.14 5.60
CA LYS A 11 -15.30 3.69 5.38
C LYS A 11 -14.24 2.69 5.86
N PRO A 12 -12.99 2.80 5.36
CA PRO A 12 -11.90 2.00 5.90
C PRO A 12 -11.76 2.18 7.40
N LYS A 13 -11.59 1.08 8.13
CA LYS A 13 -11.43 1.12 9.58
C LYS A 13 -10.14 1.86 9.94
N VAL A 14 -10.26 2.86 10.82
CA VAL A 14 -9.12 3.55 11.43
C VAL A 14 -8.75 2.86 12.74
N THR A 15 -7.46 2.64 12.96
CA THR A 15 -6.90 2.04 14.17
C THR A 15 -5.88 3.00 14.76
N GLU A 16 -6.02 3.30 16.05
CA GLU A 16 -5.00 4.04 16.81
C GLU A 16 -3.85 3.10 17.15
N ILE A 17 -2.63 3.58 16.95
CA ILE A 17 -1.39 2.86 17.23
C ILE A 17 -0.46 3.79 18.00
N GLU A 18 0.41 3.22 18.81
CA GLU A 18 1.45 3.96 19.53
C GLU A 18 2.79 3.65 18.88
N ILE A 19 3.55 4.70 18.54
CA ILE A 19 4.88 4.62 17.96
C ILE A 19 5.77 5.55 18.76
N LEU A 20 6.86 5.04 19.34
CA LEU A 20 7.80 5.83 20.15
C LEU A 20 7.12 6.69 21.25
N GLY A 21 6.03 6.20 21.85
CA GLY A 21 5.28 6.90 22.90
C GLY A 21 4.28 7.94 22.40
N GLU A 22 4.16 8.13 21.08
CA GLU A 22 3.22 9.04 20.44
C GLU A 22 2.10 8.30 19.73
N LYS A 23 0.91 8.91 19.69
CA LYS A 23 -0.28 8.31 19.09
C LYS A 23 -0.43 8.67 17.61
N TYR A 24 -0.57 7.65 16.78
CA TYR A 24 -0.81 7.76 15.35
C TYR A 24 -2.06 6.97 14.95
N TYR A 25 -2.54 7.22 13.73
CA TYR A 25 -3.66 6.49 13.16
C TYR A 25 -3.27 5.83 11.85
N VAL A 26 -3.73 4.59 11.67
CA VAL A 26 -3.63 3.86 10.42
C VAL A 26 -4.99 3.39 9.96
N ARG A 27 -5.27 3.53 8.67
CA ARG A 27 -6.50 3.00 8.06
C ARG A 27 -6.27 1.69 7.34
N ALA A 28 -7.32 0.87 7.31
CA ALA A 28 -7.40 -0.25 6.37
C ALA A 28 -7.38 0.25 4.91
N LEU A 29 -7.09 -0.65 3.98
CA LEU A 29 -7.18 -0.34 2.55
C LEU A 29 -8.65 -0.15 2.14
N SER A 30 -8.88 0.84 1.30
CA SER A 30 -10.14 1.02 0.58
C SER A 30 -10.19 0.13 -0.66
N VAL A 31 -11.38 -0.03 -1.24
CA VAL A 31 -11.54 -0.70 -2.53
C VAL A 31 -10.68 -0.05 -3.62
N GLY A 32 -10.52 1.27 -3.59
CA GLY A 32 -9.66 2.01 -4.53
C GLY A 32 -8.18 1.66 -4.38
N ASP A 33 -7.69 1.52 -3.14
CA ASP A 33 -6.29 1.16 -2.86
C ASP A 33 -6.01 -0.27 -3.33
N VAL A 34 -6.94 -1.20 -3.07
CA VAL A 34 -6.82 -2.59 -3.54
C VAL A 34 -6.84 -2.65 -5.07
N ASN A 35 -7.74 -1.91 -5.71
CA ASN A 35 -7.80 -1.82 -7.17
C ASN A 35 -6.50 -1.26 -7.77
N ARG A 36 -5.91 -0.24 -7.14
CA ARG A 36 -4.59 0.29 -7.52
C ARG A 36 -3.49 -0.76 -7.39
N GLY A 37 -3.47 -1.51 -6.29
CA GLY A 37 -2.50 -2.59 -6.10
C GLY A 37 -2.61 -3.66 -7.18
N LEU A 38 -3.83 -4.06 -7.55
CA LEU A 38 -4.08 -5.09 -8.57
C LEU A 38 -3.78 -4.62 -10.00
N PHE A 39 -4.16 -3.39 -10.36
CA PHE A 39 -4.16 -2.95 -11.76
C PHE A 39 -3.28 -1.73 -12.04
N GLY A 40 -2.95 -0.93 -11.03
CA GLY A 40 -2.13 0.28 -11.15
C GLY A 40 -0.63 0.02 -11.03
N GLN A 41 -0.22 -1.10 -10.43
CA GLN A 41 1.19 -1.43 -10.21
C GLN A 41 1.97 -1.55 -11.52
N HIS A 42 1.39 -2.16 -12.55
CA HIS A 42 2.05 -2.35 -13.83
C HIS A 42 2.40 -1.02 -14.50
N LYS A 43 1.46 -0.07 -14.51
CA LYS A 43 1.69 1.28 -15.05
C LYS A 43 2.79 2.00 -14.25
N LEU A 44 2.72 1.94 -12.92
CA LEU A 44 3.72 2.54 -12.05
C LEU A 44 5.12 2.00 -12.34
N LEU A 45 5.27 0.68 -12.49
CA LEU A 45 6.57 0.07 -12.82
C LEU A 45 7.06 0.49 -14.21
N CYS A 46 6.17 0.64 -15.19
CA CYS A 46 6.54 1.20 -16.50
C CYS A 46 7.09 2.63 -16.37
N ASP A 47 6.43 3.48 -15.57
CA ASP A 47 6.85 4.87 -15.39
C ASP A 47 8.20 4.95 -14.65
N ILE A 48 8.42 4.08 -13.66
CA ILE A 48 9.70 3.96 -12.95
C ILE A 48 10.81 3.46 -13.88
N ALA A 49 10.55 2.43 -14.68
CA ALA A 49 11.50 1.90 -15.65
C ALA A 49 11.98 2.98 -16.63
N LYS A 50 11.03 3.78 -17.18
CA LYS A 50 11.34 4.93 -18.04
C LYS A 50 12.21 5.95 -17.33
N ALA A 51 11.89 6.31 -16.08
CA ALA A 51 12.69 7.24 -15.29
C ALA A 51 14.11 6.72 -15.00
N GLN A 52 14.27 5.39 -14.92
CA GLN A 52 15.57 4.71 -14.74
C GLN A 52 16.33 4.50 -16.07
N GLY A 53 15.75 4.88 -17.22
CA GLY A 53 16.34 4.65 -18.53
C GLY A 53 16.32 3.17 -18.97
N ILE A 54 15.44 2.36 -18.38
CA ILE A 54 15.23 0.96 -18.77
C ILE A 54 14.31 0.95 -19.99
N ASP A 55 14.81 0.41 -21.10
CA ASP A 55 13.99 0.19 -22.29
C ASP A 55 13.07 -1.00 -22.08
N LEU A 56 11.78 -0.81 -22.35
CA LEU A 56 10.74 -1.80 -22.13
C LEU A 56 10.17 -2.27 -23.47
N ASP A 57 10.09 -3.58 -23.63
CA ASP A 57 9.44 -4.18 -24.80
C ASP A 57 7.93 -4.19 -24.61
N TYR A 58 7.22 -3.29 -25.29
CA TYR A 58 5.76 -3.22 -25.22
C TYR A 58 5.06 -4.15 -26.22
N ASP A 59 5.80 -4.72 -27.17
CA ASP A 59 5.28 -5.58 -28.23
C ASP A 59 5.22 -7.05 -27.80
N ASP A 60 6.02 -7.44 -26.80
CA ASP A 60 5.98 -8.76 -26.15
C ASP A 60 5.53 -8.66 -24.67
N PRO A 61 4.26 -8.98 -24.36
CA PRO A 61 3.72 -8.95 -22.99
C PRO A 61 4.45 -9.88 -22.01
N ASP A 62 4.98 -11.01 -22.47
CA ASP A 62 5.67 -11.97 -21.60
C ASP A 62 7.06 -11.44 -21.23
N GLU A 63 7.75 -10.81 -22.17
CA GLU A 63 9.04 -10.15 -21.91
C GLU A 63 8.85 -8.88 -21.07
N LEU A 64 7.82 -8.08 -21.35
CA LEU A 64 7.44 -6.91 -20.54
C LEU A 64 7.25 -7.30 -19.08
N GLY A 65 6.50 -8.37 -18.81
CA GLY A 65 6.27 -8.86 -17.45
C GLY A 65 7.57 -9.23 -16.73
N LYS A 66 8.51 -9.90 -17.42
CA LYS A 66 9.83 -10.24 -16.86
C LYS A 66 10.69 -9.01 -16.61
N GLN A 67 10.66 -8.03 -17.50
CA GLN A 67 11.40 -6.77 -17.35
C GLN A 67 10.87 -5.99 -16.15
N LEU A 68 9.54 -5.81 -16.05
CA LEU A 68 8.91 -5.11 -14.93
C LEU A 68 9.13 -5.81 -13.59
N GLY A 69 9.21 -7.15 -13.58
CA GLY A 69 9.57 -7.91 -12.37
C GLY A 69 10.96 -7.60 -11.82
N LYS A 70 11.86 -7.00 -12.63
CA LYS A 70 13.21 -6.57 -12.24
C LYS A 70 13.29 -5.09 -11.92
N VAL A 71 12.24 -4.31 -12.20
CA VAL A 71 12.22 -2.87 -11.94
C VAL A 71 12.18 -2.63 -10.44
N TYR A 72 13.13 -1.85 -9.94
CA TYR A 72 13.20 -1.45 -8.55
C TYR A 72 12.36 -0.19 -8.33
N ASP A 73 11.28 -0.29 -7.55
CA ASP A 73 10.57 0.89 -7.03
C ASP A 73 11.26 1.38 -5.74
N PRO A 74 12.00 2.51 -5.78
CA PRO A 74 12.74 3.02 -4.63
C PRO A 74 11.84 3.46 -3.47
N TYR A 75 10.55 3.69 -3.73
CA TYR A 75 9.59 4.19 -2.76
C TYR A 75 8.53 3.16 -2.40
N ARG A 76 8.71 1.87 -2.72
CA ARG A 76 7.66 0.86 -2.53
C ARG A 76 7.15 0.80 -1.08
N LEU A 77 8.04 0.86 -0.10
CA LEU A 77 7.65 0.84 1.32
C LEU A 77 6.97 2.16 1.72
N ALA A 78 7.60 3.31 1.42
CA ALA A 78 7.03 4.64 1.66
C ALA A 78 5.63 4.78 1.06
N ARG A 79 5.40 4.27 -0.14
CA ARG A 79 4.09 4.29 -0.82
C ARG A 79 3.05 3.47 -0.09
N ASN A 80 3.43 2.31 0.46
CA ASN A 80 2.54 1.50 1.31
C ASN A 80 2.20 2.20 2.63
N LEU A 81 3.14 2.95 3.21
CA LEU A 81 2.90 3.76 4.40
C LEU A 81 1.95 4.93 4.09
N ALA A 82 2.19 5.67 3.01
CA ALA A 82 1.34 6.78 2.55
C ALA A 82 -0.11 6.35 2.28
N LEU A 83 -0.34 5.10 1.86
CA LEU A 83 -1.69 4.55 1.67
C LEU A 83 -2.45 4.27 2.97
N ARG A 84 -1.79 4.34 4.13
CA ARG A 84 -2.38 3.90 5.41
C ARG A 84 -2.24 4.91 6.54
N LEU A 85 -1.15 5.67 6.62
CA LEU A 85 -0.99 6.73 7.61
C LEU A 85 -2.06 7.80 7.38
N CYS A 86 -2.88 8.02 8.40
CA CYS A 86 -4.03 8.90 8.31
C CYS A 86 -4.22 9.72 9.58
N ASP A 87 -5.11 10.71 9.51
CA ASP A 87 -5.68 11.35 10.69
C ASP A 87 -6.74 10.44 11.36
N LYS A 88 -7.32 10.92 12.47
CA LYS A 88 -8.39 10.24 13.22
C LYS A 88 -9.67 9.99 12.39
N ASP A 89 -9.89 10.77 11.34
CA ASP A 89 -11.06 10.72 10.47
C ASP A 89 -10.81 9.81 9.24
N GLY A 90 -9.58 9.31 9.08
CA GLY A 90 -9.17 8.42 8.00
C GLY A 90 -8.66 9.13 6.75
N ASN A 91 -8.41 10.44 6.80
CA ASN A 91 -7.79 11.16 5.68
C ASN A 91 -6.29 10.90 5.67
N LEU A 92 -5.73 10.58 4.49
CA LEU A 92 -4.31 10.31 4.36
C LEU A 92 -3.48 11.55 4.71
N LEU A 93 -2.39 11.35 5.45
CA LEU A 93 -1.45 12.41 5.82
C LEU A 93 -0.44 12.72 4.70
N PHE A 94 -0.22 11.75 3.81
CA PHE A 94 0.77 11.81 2.74
C PHE A 94 0.11 11.40 1.42
N ASP A 95 0.54 12.01 0.33
CA ASP A 95 0.17 11.60 -1.01
C ASP A 95 1.13 10.51 -1.51
N PHE A 96 0.58 9.32 -1.75
CA PHE A 96 1.34 8.17 -2.24
C PHE A 96 1.79 8.31 -3.70
N GLU A 97 1.41 9.37 -4.43
CA GLU A 97 1.92 9.71 -5.76
C GLU A 97 2.92 10.86 -5.74
N ASN A 98 2.98 11.62 -4.65
CA ASN A 98 3.89 12.76 -4.52
C ASN A 98 5.30 12.29 -4.13
N GLU A 99 6.30 12.63 -4.95
CA GLU A 99 7.66 12.17 -4.72
C GLU A 99 8.30 12.77 -3.46
N ASP A 100 7.97 14.00 -3.08
CA ASP A 100 8.52 14.65 -1.89
C ASP A 100 8.01 14.00 -0.60
N ASP A 101 6.71 13.67 -0.56
CA ASP A 101 6.13 12.88 0.54
C ASP A 101 6.77 11.49 0.64
N LEU A 102 6.98 10.83 -0.50
CA LEU A 102 7.63 9.52 -0.53
C LEU A 102 9.09 9.58 -0.08
N LYS A 103 9.84 10.65 -0.43
CA LYS A 103 11.19 10.90 0.08
C LYS A 103 11.20 11.13 1.57
N ALA A 104 10.28 11.94 2.08
CA ALA A 104 10.15 12.20 3.52
C ALA A 104 9.88 10.89 4.29
N LEU A 105 8.93 10.08 3.82
CA LEU A 105 8.62 8.78 4.41
C LEU A 105 9.78 7.78 4.33
N SER A 106 10.53 7.77 3.23
CA SER A 106 11.73 6.93 3.09
C SER A 106 12.89 7.34 4.01
N SER A 107 12.83 8.53 4.62
CA SER A 107 13.83 9.02 5.58
C SER A 107 13.49 8.77 7.04
N LEU A 108 12.33 8.17 7.31
CA LEU A 108 11.92 7.80 8.67
C LEU A 108 12.89 6.78 9.28
N ASP A 109 12.98 6.81 10.61
CA ASP A 109 13.70 5.77 11.35
C ASP A 109 13.09 4.39 11.05
N ASN A 110 13.95 3.38 10.93
CA ASN A 110 13.52 2.01 10.64
C ASN A 110 12.58 1.46 11.72
N GLU A 111 12.72 1.88 12.99
CA GLU A 111 11.82 1.49 14.09
C GLU A 111 10.37 1.91 13.82
N VAL A 112 10.15 3.10 13.26
CA VAL A 112 8.81 3.59 12.88
C VAL A 112 8.19 2.69 11.81
N SER A 113 8.97 2.28 10.81
CA SER A 113 8.51 1.37 9.75
C SER A 113 8.18 -0.04 10.27
N GLU A 114 8.96 -0.56 11.22
CA GLU A 114 8.71 -1.86 11.85
C GLU A 114 7.45 -1.86 12.72
N GLU A 115 7.25 -0.83 13.55
CA GLU A 115 6.06 -0.68 14.38
C GLU A 115 4.79 -0.52 13.53
N LEU A 116 4.86 0.27 12.45
CA LEU A 116 3.77 0.39 11.48
C LEU A 116 3.45 -0.96 10.83
N SER A 117 4.48 -1.68 10.37
CA SER A 117 4.30 -2.99 9.75
C SER A 117 3.65 -3.98 10.72
N ARG A 118 4.07 -3.98 11.99
CA ARG A 118 3.49 -4.84 13.04
C ARG A 118 2.05 -4.48 13.34
N ALA A 119 1.73 -3.19 13.47
CA ALA A 119 0.38 -2.74 13.73
C ALA A 119 -0.58 -3.09 12.57
N LEU A 120 -0.08 -3.06 11.34
CA LEU A 120 -0.84 -3.46 10.15
C LEU A 120 -1.02 -4.99 10.05
N MET A 121 -0.04 -5.78 10.46
CA MET A 121 -0.16 -7.26 10.53
C MET A 121 -1.03 -7.74 11.69
N GLY A 122 -1.12 -6.99 12.79
CA GLY A 122 -1.96 -7.31 13.94
C GLY A 122 -3.47 -7.20 13.69
N GLY A 123 -3.88 -6.73 12.50
CA GLY A 123 -5.27 -6.46 12.13
C GLY A 123 -5.91 -7.45 11.14
N GLU A 124 -5.16 -8.36 10.52
CA GLU A 124 -5.75 -9.42 9.67
C GLU A 124 -5.97 -10.71 10.48
N PRO A 125 -7.15 -11.35 10.40
CA PRO A 125 -7.25 -12.75 10.77
C PRO A 125 -6.28 -13.51 9.87
N LYS A 126 -5.40 -14.32 10.47
CA LYS A 126 -4.75 -15.42 9.76
C LYS A 126 -5.85 -16.27 9.14
N ASN A 127 -6.20 -16.07 7.88
CA ASN A 127 -6.70 -17.15 7.05
C ASN A 127 -5.49 -18.07 6.79
N LEU A 128 -5.14 -18.83 7.83
CA LEU A 128 -4.44 -20.09 7.63
C LEU A 128 -5.31 -20.89 6.67
N MET A 129 -4.71 -21.16 5.51
CA MET A 129 -5.26 -22.00 4.46
C MET A 129 -6.09 -23.14 5.06
N THR A 130 -7.31 -23.22 4.55
CA THR A 130 -8.28 -24.29 4.70
C THR A 130 -7.63 -25.67 4.69
N ASP A 131 -8.12 -26.51 5.61
CA ASP A 131 -8.03 -27.97 5.58
C ASP A 131 -8.01 -28.52 4.15
N ALA A 132 -6.95 -29.25 3.83
CA ALA A 132 -6.97 -30.27 2.79
C ALA A 132 -6.36 -31.56 3.36
N SER A 133 -7.25 -32.37 3.92
CA SER A 133 -7.25 -33.83 4.04
C SER A 133 -6.12 -34.52 4.81
N SER A 134 -6.43 -34.90 6.05
CA SER A 134 -6.19 -36.27 6.52
C SER A 134 -7.26 -37.22 5.97
N LYS A 135 -6.90 -38.01 4.95
CA LYS A 135 -7.18 -39.46 4.78
C LYS A 135 -6.86 -39.89 3.35
#